data_AF-A0A8T4KH70-F1
#
_entry.id   AF-A0A8T4KH70-F1
#
_cell.length_a   1.000
_cell.length_b   1.000
_cell.length_c   1.000
_cell.angle_alpha   90.00
_cell.angle_beta   90.00
_cell.angle_gamma   90.00
#
_symmetry.space_group_name_H-M   'P 1'
#
loop_
_entity.id
_entity.type
_entity.pdbx_description
1 polymer ?
#
loop_
_entity_poly.entity_id
_entity_poly.type
_entity_poly.pdbx_seq_one_letter_code
_entity_poly.pdbx_strand_id
1 'polypeptide(L)'
;MKGTRISRKEIGGWNHARSLFNLFREVLLLEAWRRMKQKEPKASSYYAVAGIYAFFIVALVFYIVVLQQFGFHGLEFQIGGKDNIITTLDLLILGTTVASFALLGISLIAFKRKKDIRIFIISLAFFFFALKEFLFLIDNFFPRETVFIGHAERGLEFLILLSFMMLMYIYRR
;
A
#
# COMPACT_ATOMS: atom_id res chain seq x y z
N MET A 1 -63.89 34.68 19.88
CA MET A 1 -62.54 34.64 19.28
C MET A 1 -61.67 35.70 19.96
N LYS A 2 -60.81 35.31 20.91
CA LYS A 2 -59.88 36.23 21.60
C LYS A 2 -58.49 36.03 21.01
N GLY A 3 -58.03 37.01 20.21
CA GLY A 3 -56.67 37.05 19.69
C GLY A 3 -55.68 37.37 20.80
N THR A 4 -54.77 36.44 21.07
CA THR A 4 -53.61 36.64 21.94
C THR A 4 -52.63 37.61 21.27
N ARG A 5 -52.55 38.85 21.78
CA ARG A 5 -51.49 39.81 21.40
C ARG A 5 -50.17 39.33 22.00
N ILE A 6 -49.33 38.72 21.18
CA ILE A 6 -47.94 38.40 21.52
C ILE A 6 -47.21 39.73 21.76
N SER A 7 -46.59 39.85 22.94
CA SER A 7 -45.92 41.07 23.40
C SER A 7 -44.65 41.34 22.57
N ARG A 8 -44.51 42.58 22.09
CA ARG A 8 -43.38 43.06 21.27
C ARG A 8 -41.99 42.82 21.91
N LYS A 9 -41.94 42.59 23.24
CA LYS A 9 -40.72 42.27 23.99
C LYS A 9 -40.21 40.84 23.75
N GLU A 10 -41.08 39.88 23.46
CA GLU A 10 -40.66 38.49 23.21
C GLU A 10 -39.96 38.37 21.85
N ILE A 11 -40.46 39.07 20.82
CA ILE A 11 -39.90 39.03 19.46
C ILE A 11 -38.43 39.48 19.42
N GLY A 12 -38.03 40.43 20.27
CA GLY A 12 -36.64 40.90 20.39
C GLY A 12 -35.69 39.87 21.03
N GLY A 13 -36.17 39.11 22.02
CA GLY A 13 -35.38 38.07 22.70
C GLY A 13 -35.06 36.87 21.80
N TRP A 14 -36.02 36.49 20.94
CA TRP A 14 -35.84 35.42 19.97
C TRP A 14 -34.79 35.74 18.89
N ASN A 15 -34.71 37.00 18.47
CA ASN A 15 -33.68 37.43 17.51
C ASN A 15 -32.27 37.43 18.13
N HIS A 16 -32.16 37.73 19.43
CA HIS A 16 -30.88 37.72 20.13
C HIS A 16 -30.38 36.28 20.40
N ALA A 17 -31.26 35.38 20.80
CA ALA A 17 -30.94 33.96 20.95
C ALA A 17 -30.50 33.30 19.62
N ARG A 18 -31.15 33.69 18.51
CA ARG A 18 -30.80 33.19 17.18
C ARG A 18 -29.43 33.69 16.70
N SER A 19 -29.06 34.92 17.05
CA SER A 19 -27.73 35.49 16.77
C SER A 19 -26.63 34.73 17.51
N LEU A 20 -26.81 34.48 18.81
CA LEU A 20 -25.85 33.72 19.63
C LEU A 20 -25.67 32.28 19.13
N PHE A 21 -26.75 31.63 18.71
CA PHE A 21 -26.68 30.28 18.14
C PHE A 21 -25.88 30.24 16.83
N ASN A 22 -26.03 31.26 15.96
CA ASN A 22 -25.27 31.35 14.72
C ASN A 22 -23.78 31.56 14.97
N LEU A 23 -23.41 32.43 15.92
CA LEU A 23 -22.02 32.65 16.31
C LEU A 23 -21.39 31.38 16.88
N PHE A 24 -22.11 30.66 17.75
CA PHE A 24 -21.62 29.40 18.31
C PHE A 24 -21.39 28.34 17.23
N ARG A 25 -22.32 28.24 16.26
CA ARG A 25 -22.19 27.34 15.11
C ARG A 25 -20.96 27.66 14.26
N GLU A 26 -20.68 28.94 14.02
CA GLU A 26 -19.51 29.37 13.25
C GLU A 26 -18.19 29.05 13.96
N VAL A 27 -18.12 29.27 15.28
CA VAL A 27 -16.94 28.92 16.08
C VAL A 27 -16.68 27.41 16.06
N LEU A 28 -17.73 26.60 16.19
CA LEU A 28 -17.62 25.14 16.19
C LEU A 28 -17.22 24.59 14.81
N LEU A 29 -17.72 25.20 13.73
CA LEU A 29 -17.30 24.89 12.37
C LEU A 29 -15.85 25.31 12.10
N LEU A 30 -15.41 26.45 12.63
CA LEU A 30 -14.03 26.91 12.52
C LEU A 30 -13.07 25.98 13.28
N GLU A 31 -13.42 25.51 14.47
CA GLU A 31 -12.62 24.54 15.21
C GLU A 31 -12.56 23.17 14.51
N ALA A 32 -13.70 22.68 14.02
CA ALA A 32 -13.76 21.45 13.24
C ALA A 32 -12.92 21.54 11.96
N TRP A 33 -13.00 22.67 11.25
CA TRP A 33 -12.20 22.94 10.06
C TRP A 33 -10.71 23.05 10.39
N ARG A 34 -10.34 23.69 11.50
CA ARG A 34 -8.96 23.81 11.96
C ARG A 34 -8.36 22.44 12.33
N ARG A 35 -9.15 21.55 12.97
CA ARG A 35 -8.74 20.16 13.26
C ARG A 35 -8.60 19.32 11.98
N MET A 36 -9.42 19.56 10.95
CA MET A 36 -9.27 18.88 9.67
C MET A 36 -8.05 19.36 8.89
N LYS A 37 -7.69 20.65 8.97
CA LYS A 37 -6.50 21.21 8.30
C LYS A 37 -5.17 20.79 8.95
N GLN A 38 -5.19 20.35 10.20
CA GLN A 38 -3.98 19.99 10.96
C GLN A 38 -3.53 18.53 10.75
N LYS A 39 -4.25 17.74 9.94
CA LYS A 39 -3.87 16.37 9.54
C LYS A 39 -3.12 16.36 8.20
N GLU A 40 -2.17 17.26 8.00
CA GLU A 40 -1.17 17.03 6.98
C GLU A 40 -0.08 16.12 7.57
N PRO A 41 0.23 14.97 6.94
CA PRO A 41 1.31 14.11 7.42
C PRO A 41 2.61 14.91 7.39
N LYS A 42 3.17 15.20 8.57
CA LYS A 42 4.44 15.93 8.72
C LYS A 42 5.51 15.26 7.85
N ALA A 43 6.30 16.06 7.11
CA ALA A 43 7.41 15.59 6.28
C ALA A 43 8.36 14.60 7.00
N SER A 44 8.54 14.77 8.32
CA SER A 44 9.25 13.83 9.21
C SER A 44 8.72 12.38 9.15
N SER A 45 7.42 12.19 8.97
CA SER A 45 6.81 10.86 8.83
C SER A 45 7.19 10.19 7.50
N TYR A 46 7.39 10.96 6.42
CA TYR A 46 7.82 10.41 5.14
C TYR A 46 9.26 9.92 5.19
N TYR A 47 10.18 10.71 5.78
CA TYR A 47 11.57 10.30 5.97
C TYR A 47 11.70 9.12 6.94
N ALA A 48 10.87 9.06 7.98
CA ALA A 48 10.84 7.93 8.90
C ALA A 48 10.40 6.64 8.18
N VAL A 49 9.33 6.69 7.36
CA VAL A 49 8.88 5.54 6.58
C VAL A 49 9.94 5.12 5.56
N ALA A 50 10.54 6.07 4.83
CA ALA A 50 11.62 5.78 3.88
C ALA A 50 12.85 5.17 4.56
N GLY A 51 13.22 5.65 5.76
CA GLY A 51 14.32 5.10 6.55
C GLY A 51 14.06 3.67 7.02
N ILE A 52 12.82 3.35 7.40
CA ILE A 52 12.41 1.99 7.75
C ILE A 52 12.56 1.06 6.53
N TYR A 53 12.08 1.48 5.36
CA TYR A 53 12.25 0.69 4.13
C TYR A 53 13.73 0.47 3.78
N ALA A 54 14.55 1.52 3.84
CA ALA A 54 15.99 1.42 3.57
C ALA A 54 16.68 0.46 4.57
N PHE A 55 16.33 0.53 5.84
CA PHE A 55 16.83 -0.41 6.86
C PHE A 55 16.48 -1.86 6.54
N PHE A 56 15.22 -2.15 6.19
CA PHE A 56 14.81 -3.51 5.82
C PHE A 56 15.53 -4.03 4.58
N ILE A 57 15.75 -3.18 3.57
CA ILE A 57 16.51 -3.55 2.36
C ILE A 57 17.95 -3.88 2.73
N VAL A 58 18.62 -3.03 3.51
CA VAL A 58 20.02 -3.25 3.94
C VAL A 58 20.12 -4.51 4.82
N ALA A 59 19.18 -4.71 5.74
CA ALA A 59 19.13 -5.90 6.58
C ALA A 59 18.92 -7.19 5.77
N LEU A 60 18.07 -7.14 4.73
CA LEU A 60 17.85 -8.28 3.83
C LEU A 60 19.11 -8.60 3.01
N VAL A 61 19.77 -7.58 2.45
CA VAL A 61 21.04 -7.75 1.72
C VAL A 61 22.11 -8.32 2.66
N PHE A 62 22.24 -7.76 3.87
CA PHE A 62 23.18 -8.25 4.87
C PHE A 62 22.90 -9.70 5.25
N TYR A 63 21.64 -10.06 5.48
CA TYR A 63 21.23 -11.44 5.76
C TYR A 63 21.61 -12.42 4.64
N ILE A 64 21.41 -12.04 3.37
CA ILE A 64 21.79 -12.87 2.22
C ILE A 64 23.32 -13.05 2.14
N VAL A 65 24.08 -11.97 2.30
CA VAL A 65 25.55 -11.99 2.28
C VAL A 65 26.10 -12.84 3.42
N VAL A 66 25.53 -12.70 4.62
CA VAL A 66 25.90 -13.48 5.80
C VAL A 66 25.61 -14.96 5.56
N LEU A 67 24.41 -15.33 5.09
CA LEU A 67 24.08 -16.73 4.80
C LEU A 67 25.01 -17.38 3.77
N GLN A 68 25.41 -16.63 2.74
CA GLN A 68 26.38 -17.11 1.75
C GLN A 68 27.78 -17.30 2.36
N GLN A 69 28.22 -16.43 3.27
CA GLN A 69 29.54 -16.54 3.91
C GLN A 69 29.64 -17.66 4.96
N PHE A 70 28.54 -18.01 5.62
CA PHE A 70 28.51 -19.08 6.63
C PHE A 70 28.31 -20.50 6.05
N GLY A 71 28.41 -20.67 4.74
CA GLY A 71 28.32 -21.99 4.09
C GLY A 71 26.93 -22.62 4.12
N PHE A 72 25.88 -21.84 4.42
CA PHE A 72 24.50 -22.31 4.41
C PHE A 72 24.01 -22.40 2.97
N HIS A 73 24.30 -23.52 2.32
CA HIS A 73 23.98 -23.74 0.91
C HIS A 73 22.52 -24.12 0.68
N GLY A 74 21.78 -24.48 1.71
CA GLY A 74 20.40 -24.91 1.59
C GLY A 74 19.91 -25.75 2.76
N LEU A 75 18.67 -26.22 2.67
CA LEU A 75 18.17 -27.30 3.51
C LEU A 75 18.34 -28.62 2.74
N GLU A 76 19.15 -29.51 3.28
CA GLU A 76 19.32 -30.86 2.76
C GLU A 76 18.25 -31.78 3.37
N PHE A 77 17.39 -32.33 2.52
CA PHE A 77 16.39 -33.31 2.95
C PHE A 77 16.58 -34.63 2.20
N GLN A 78 16.80 -35.71 2.94
CA GLN A 78 16.77 -37.06 2.39
C GLN A 78 15.32 -37.57 2.34
N ILE A 79 14.74 -37.64 1.14
CA ILE A 79 13.45 -38.28 0.91
C ILE A 79 13.67 -39.42 -0.10
N GLY A 80 13.49 -40.66 0.36
CA GLY A 80 13.59 -41.85 -0.50
C GLY A 80 15.01 -42.22 -0.94
N GLY A 81 16.04 -41.88 -0.17
CA GLY A 81 17.44 -42.22 -0.48
C GLY A 81 18.08 -41.39 -1.59
N LYS A 82 17.41 -40.30 -2.01
CA LYS A 82 17.94 -39.31 -2.96
C LYS A 82 18.12 -37.99 -2.23
N ASP A 83 19.33 -37.45 -2.29
CA ASP A 83 19.65 -36.16 -1.67
C ASP A 83 19.02 -35.05 -2.51
N ASN A 84 17.98 -34.40 -1.98
CA ASN A 84 17.41 -33.21 -2.60
C ASN A 84 17.89 -32.00 -1.81
N ILE A 85 18.70 -31.15 -2.46
CA ILE A 85 19.25 -29.93 -1.89
C ILE A 85 18.33 -28.78 -2.31
N ILE A 86 17.59 -28.20 -1.37
CA ILE A 86 16.85 -26.95 -1.61
C ILE A 86 17.79 -25.81 -1.25
N THR A 87 18.20 -25.01 -2.23
CA THR A 87 19.17 -23.95 -1.96
C THR A 87 18.56 -22.77 -1.21
N THR A 88 19.40 -21.98 -0.53
CA THR A 88 18.95 -20.73 0.12
C THR A 88 18.33 -19.75 -0.88
N LEU A 89 18.79 -19.77 -2.14
CA LEU A 89 18.21 -18.98 -3.23
C LEU A 89 16.77 -19.44 -3.53
N ASP A 90 16.54 -20.75 -3.61
CA ASP A 90 15.20 -21.31 -3.88
C ASP A 90 14.19 -20.92 -2.79
N LEU A 91 14.62 -20.95 -1.52
CA LEU A 91 13.83 -20.51 -0.37
C LEU A 91 13.46 -19.02 -0.46
N LEU A 92 14.42 -18.18 -0.89
CA LEU A 92 14.18 -16.76 -1.07
C LEU A 92 13.16 -16.51 -2.18
N ILE A 93 13.31 -17.18 -3.33
CA ILE A 93 12.39 -17.05 -4.48
C ILE A 93 10.97 -17.50 -4.11
N LEU A 94 10.84 -18.63 -3.41
CA LEU A 94 9.56 -19.07 -2.90
C LEU A 94 8.95 -18.05 -1.93
N GLY A 95 9.76 -17.52 -1.01
CA GLY A 95 9.34 -16.50 -0.04
C GLY A 95 8.86 -15.20 -0.70
N THR A 96 9.61 -14.66 -1.67
CA THR A 96 9.24 -13.43 -2.39
C THR A 96 8.00 -13.66 -3.25
N THR A 97 7.88 -14.83 -3.88
CA THR A 97 6.69 -15.19 -4.64
C THR A 97 5.46 -15.23 -3.74
N VAL A 98 5.50 -15.93 -2.59
CA VAL A 98 4.37 -15.96 -1.65
C VAL A 98 4.02 -14.56 -1.14
N ALA A 99 5.01 -13.74 -0.78
CA ALA A 99 4.80 -12.37 -0.34
C ALA A 99 4.14 -11.49 -1.43
N SER A 100 4.55 -11.64 -2.69
CA SER A 100 3.97 -10.92 -3.83
C SER A 100 2.48 -11.25 -4.03
N PHE A 101 2.10 -12.53 -3.94
CA PHE A 101 0.70 -12.96 -4.01
C PHE A 101 -0.12 -12.47 -2.81
N ALA A 102 0.48 -12.44 -1.61
CA ALA A 102 -0.17 -11.86 -0.43
C ALA A 102 -0.45 -10.36 -0.61
N LEU A 103 0.52 -9.59 -1.14
CA LEU A 103 0.34 -8.17 -1.45
C LEU A 103 -0.76 -7.94 -2.48
N LEU A 104 -0.78 -8.73 -3.56
CA LEU A 104 -1.87 -8.70 -4.55
C LEU A 104 -3.23 -9.00 -3.90
N GLY A 105 -3.30 -10.01 -3.03
CA GLY A 105 -4.53 -10.34 -2.30
C GLY A 105 -5.03 -9.17 -1.45
N ILE A 106 -4.14 -8.56 -0.67
CA ILE A 106 -4.46 -7.40 0.17
C ILE A 106 -4.94 -6.22 -0.70
N SER A 107 -4.26 -5.94 -1.82
CA SER A 107 -4.64 -4.84 -2.71
C SER A 107 -5.99 -5.08 -3.38
N LEU A 108 -6.27 -6.30 -3.84
CA LEU A 108 -7.57 -6.67 -4.41
C LEU A 108 -8.70 -6.57 -3.39
N ILE A 109 -8.48 -6.98 -2.15
CA ILE A 109 -9.46 -6.81 -1.06
C ILE A 109 -9.72 -5.31 -0.82
N ALA A 110 -8.67 -4.49 -0.79
CA ALA A 110 -8.80 -3.05 -0.64
C ALA A 110 -9.58 -2.43 -1.82
N PHE A 111 -9.32 -2.88 -3.05
CA PHE A 111 -10.05 -2.44 -4.24
C PHE A 111 -11.52 -2.83 -4.16
N LYS A 112 -11.85 -4.07 -3.80
CA LYS A 112 -13.22 -4.54 -3.65
C LYS A 112 -14.03 -3.68 -2.67
N ARG A 113 -13.40 -3.20 -1.59
CA ARG A 113 -14.05 -2.38 -0.56
C ARG A 113 -14.29 -0.94 -1.01
N LYS A 114 -13.31 -0.30 -1.64
CA LYS A 114 -13.38 1.14 -1.96
C LYS A 114 -13.79 1.45 -3.40
N LYS A 115 -13.60 0.52 -4.33
CA LYS A 115 -13.85 0.66 -5.77
C LYS A 115 -13.24 1.93 -6.39
N ASP A 116 -12.10 2.37 -5.84
CA ASP A 116 -11.38 3.56 -6.30
C ASP A 116 -10.39 3.17 -7.42
N ILE A 117 -10.37 3.95 -8.50
CA ILE A 117 -9.46 3.76 -9.64
C ILE A 117 -7.99 3.77 -9.21
N ARG A 118 -7.63 4.53 -8.17
CA ARG A 118 -6.27 4.58 -7.62
C ARG A 118 -5.86 3.22 -7.05
N ILE A 119 -6.77 2.58 -6.32
CA ILE A 119 -6.52 1.29 -5.68
C ILE A 119 -6.55 0.16 -6.72
N PHE A 120 -7.35 0.32 -7.79
CA PHE A 120 -7.29 -0.57 -8.95
C PHE A 120 -5.89 -0.57 -9.56
N ILE A 121 -5.31 0.61 -9.82
CA ILE A 121 -3.98 0.73 -10.44
C ILE A 121 -2.90 0.16 -9.53
N ILE A 122 -2.98 0.38 -8.22
CA ILE A 122 -2.08 -0.26 -7.24
C ILE A 122 -2.20 -1.78 -7.31
N SER A 123 -3.42 -2.31 -7.41
CA SER A 123 -3.65 -3.75 -7.52
C SER A 123 -3.12 -4.31 -8.84
N LEU A 124 -3.22 -3.55 -9.93
CA LEU A 124 -2.66 -3.90 -11.22
C LEU A 124 -1.13 -3.95 -11.19
N ALA A 125 -0.49 -3.00 -10.50
CA ALA A 125 0.96 -3.02 -10.30
C ALA A 125 1.40 -4.26 -9.49
N PHE A 126 0.70 -4.58 -8.40
CA PHE A 126 0.99 -5.80 -7.63
C PHE A 126 0.67 -7.08 -8.39
N PHE A 127 -0.28 -7.05 -9.33
CA PHE A 127 -0.55 -8.18 -10.21
C PHE A 127 0.63 -8.46 -11.13
N PHE A 128 1.15 -7.43 -11.81
CA PHE A 128 2.34 -7.59 -12.65
C PHE A 128 3.57 -7.99 -11.84
N PHE A 129 3.71 -7.47 -10.62
CA PHE A 129 4.79 -7.87 -9.71
C PHE A 129 4.68 -9.34 -9.32
N ALA A 130 3.50 -9.83 -8.92
CA ALA A 130 3.30 -11.24 -8.60
C ALA A 130 3.51 -12.15 -9.81
N LEU A 131 3.06 -11.72 -11.00
CA LEU A 131 3.30 -12.46 -12.24
C LEU A 131 4.81 -12.53 -12.58
N LYS A 132 5.55 -11.45 -12.33
CA LYS A 132 7.01 -11.41 -12.52
C LYS A 132 7.71 -12.42 -11.62
N GLU A 133 7.44 -12.38 -10.32
CA GLU A 133 8.04 -13.30 -9.34
C GLU A 133 7.65 -14.76 -9.65
N PHE A 134 6.42 -14.99 -10.10
CA PHE A 134 5.99 -16.32 -10.52
C PHE A 134 6.71 -16.83 -11.78
N LEU A 135 6.98 -15.97 -12.76
CA LEU A 135 7.79 -16.33 -13.92
C LEU A 135 9.24 -16.62 -13.53
N PHE A 136 9.80 -15.83 -12.61
CA PHE A 136 11.14 -16.07 -12.06
C PHE A 136 11.22 -17.40 -11.30
N LEU A 137 10.19 -17.73 -10.52
CA LEU A 137 10.04 -19.03 -9.87
C LEU A 137 10.04 -20.16 -10.92
N ILE A 138 9.25 -20.05 -11.98
CA ILE A 138 9.20 -21.08 -13.03
C ILE A 138 10.57 -21.24 -13.70
N ASP A 139 11.23 -20.15 -14.05
CA ASP A 139 12.54 -20.19 -14.71
C ASP A 139 13.61 -20.87 -13.85
N ASN A 140 13.61 -20.57 -12.55
CA ASN A 140 14.55 -21.17 -11.60
C ASN A 140 14.33 -22.68 -11.38
N PHE A 141 13.07 -23.13 -11.35
CA PHE A 141 12.74 -24.56 -11.15
C PHE A 141 12.67 -25.38 -12.45
N PHE A 142 12.48 -24.73 -13.60
CA PHE A 142 12.40 -25.35 -14.93
C PHE A 142 13.28 -24.62 -15.96
N PRO A 143 14.61 -24.64 -15.79
CA PRO A 143 15.53 -23.98 -16.72
C PRO A 143 15.55 -24.72 -18.05
N ARG A 144 14.73 -24.27 -19.00
CA ARG A 144 14.89 -24.55 -20.43
C ARG A 144 15.30 -23.26 -21.11
N GLU A 145 15.77 -23.29 -22.35
CA GLU A 145 16.27 -22.09 -23.05
C GLU A 145 15.21 -20.96 -23.11
N THR A 146 15.29 -19.98 -22.21
CA THR A 146 14.19 -19.06 -21.87
C THR A 146 14.50 -17.60 -22.16
N VAL A 147 15.01 -17.32 -23.37
CA VAL A 147 15.08 -15.95 -23.90
C VAL A 147 13.72 -15.24 -23.77
N PHE A 148 12.62 -15.99 -23.92
CA PHE A 148 11.26 -15.48 -23.74
C PHE A 148 10.95 -15.00 -22.31
N ILE A 149 11.39 -15.73 -21.27
CA ILE A 149 11.08 -15.36 -19.87
C ILE A 149 11.83 -14.10 -19.49
N GLY A 150 13.11 -13.97 -19.86
CA GLY A 150 13.88 -12.75 -19.62
C GLY A 150 13.28 -11.51 -20.29
N HIS A 151 12.71 -11.64 -21.49
CA HIS A 151 11.98 -10.54 -22.13
C HIS A 151 10.64 -10.24 -21.45
N ALA A 152 9.90 -11.26 -21.04
CA ALA A 152 8.65 -11.10 -20.30
C ALA A 152 8.87 -10.39 -18.96
N GLU A 153 9.93 -10.73 -18.23
CA GLU A 153 10.31 -10.11 -16.96
C GLU A 153 10.51 -8.60 -17.11
N ARG A 154 11.34 -8.18 -18.10
CA ARG A 154 11.57 -6.76 -18.40
C ARG A 154 10.30 -6.05 -18.84
N GLY A 155 9.44 -6.73 -19.61
CA GLY A 155 8.13 -6.20 -20.00
C GLY A 155 7.23 -5.94 -18.79
N LEU A 156 7.22 -6.86 -17.82
CA LEU A 156 6.45 -6.70 -16.58
C LEU A 156 7.00 -5.57 -15.71
N GLU A 157 8.31 -5.39 -15.61
CA GLU A 157 8.92 -4.24 -14.92
C GLU A 157 8.45 -2.92 -15.51
N PHE A 158 8.42 -2.82 -16.84
CA PHE A 158 7.91 -1.65 -17.54
C PHE A 158 6.42 -1.40 -17.23
N LEU A 159 5.60 -2.45 -17.21
CA LEU A 159 4.17 -2.34 -16.86
C LEU A 159 3.94 -1.94 -15.40
N ILE A 160 4.79 -2.39 -14.48
CA ILE A 160 4.77 -1.97 -13.07
C ILE A 160 5.08 -0.47 -12.98
N LEU A 161 6.16 -0.02 -13.62
CA LEU A 161 6.54 1.40 -13.68
C LEU A 161 5.44 2.26 -14.31
N LEU A 162 4.86 1.79 -15.41
CA LEU A 162 3.74 2.46 -16.09
C LEU A 162 2.53 2.59 -15.17
N SER A 163 2.22 1.54 -14.41
CA SER A 163 1.12 1.55 -13.43
C SER A 163 1.35 2.61 -12.35
N PHE A 164 2.57 2.70 -11.79
CA PHE A 164 2.89 3.75 -10.83
C PHE A 164 2.87 5.15 -11.44
N MET A 165 3.32 5.30 -12.70
CA MET A 165 3.25 6.58 -13.41
C MET A 165 1.80 7.04 -13.60
N MET A 166 0.90 6.12 -13.99
CA MET A 166 -0.53 6.37 -14.08
C MET A 166 -1.14 6.76 -12.73
N LEU A 167 -0.75 6.07 -11.65
CA LEU A 167 -1.19 6.40 -10.29
C LEU A 167 -0.79 7.83 -9.91
N MET A 168 0.46 8.22 -10.15
CA MET A 168 0.95 9.57 -9.88
C MET A 168 0.22 10.63 -10.72
N TYR A 169 -0.03 10.33 -11.99
CA TYR A 169 -0.77 11.24 -12.88
C TYR A 169 -2.20 11.48 -12.37
N ILE A 170 -2.90 10.42 -11.95
CA ILE A 170 -4.25 10.53 -11.40
C ILE A 170 -4.24 11.21 -10.04
N TYR A 171 -3.22 10.99 -9.21
CA TYR A 171 -3.12 11.66 -7.90
C TYR A 171 -2.95 13.19 -8.03
N ARG A 172 -2.36 13.66 -9.14
CA ARG A 172 -2.14 15.09 -9.42
C ARG A 172 -3.40 15.82 -9.93
N ARG A 173 -4.38 15.09 -10.47
CA ARG A 173 -5.67 15.65 -10.94
C ARG A 173 -6.73 15.57 -9.84
#